data_AF-A0A1Y4CT03-F1
#
_entry.id   AF-A0A1Y4CT03-F1
#
_cell.length_a   1.000
_cell.length_b   1.000
_cell.length_c   1.000
_cell.angle_alpha   90.00
_cell.angle_beta   90.00
_cell.angle_gamma   90.00
#
_symmetry.space_group_name_H-M   'P 1'
#
loop_
_entity.id
_entity.type
_entity.pdbx_description
1 polymer ?
#
loop_
_entity_poly.entity_id
_entity_poly.type
_entity_poly.pdbx_seq_one_letter_code
_entity_poly.pdbx_strand_id
1 'polypeptide(L)'
;MLFFKKLFRGSYPLVKTFWLYYVLGSTLVLLVAEGISSMFPNAFGAFSYILLGIVQLVYSIVCLIGIWRSATNYKNAGGSTLWATLAKGYVILSIIATIAMCVFMMSI
;
A
#
# COMPACT_ATOMS: atom_id res chain seq x y z
N MET A 1 -17.70 7.83 -0.05
CA MET A 1 -16.60 8.63 0.55
C MET A 1 -16.24 8.27 2.02
N LEU A 2 -16.86 7.24 2.64
CA LEU A 2 -16.60 6.86 4.05
C LEU A 2 -15.43 5.87 4.25
N PHE A 3 -15.13 5.04 3.24
CA PHE A 3 -14.14 3.96 3.35
C PHE A 3 -12.71 4.47 3.52
N PHE A 4 -12.20 5.25 2.56
CA PHE A 4 -10.84 5.81 2.62
C PHE A 4 -10.63 6.69 3.84
N LYS A 5 -11.65 7.43 4.28
CA LYS A 5 -11.59 8.25 5.51
C LYS A 5 -11.44 7.38 6.76
N LYS A 6 -12.15 6.25 6.85
CA LYS A 6 -12.01 5.28 7.96
C LYS A 6 -10.65 4.58 7.92
N LEU A 7 -10.18 4.20 6.74
CA LEU A 7 -8.88 3.59 6.53
C LEU A 7 -7.75 4.54 6.96
N PHE A 8 -7.79 5.77 6.46
CA PHE A 8 -6.83 6.81 6.78
C PHE A 8 -6.84 7.19 8.28
N ARG A 9 -7.98 7.11 8.97
CA ARG A 9 -8.06 7.35 10.42
C ARG A 9 -7.52 6.18 11.26
N GLY A 10 -7.22 5.03 10.64
CA GLY A 10 -6.81 3.83 11.37
C GLY A 10 -7.93 3.26 12.24
N SER A 11 -9.19 3.43 11.81
CA SER A 11 -10.36 2.92 12.53
C SER A 11 -10.62 1.43 12.29
N TYR A 12 -9.93 0.82 11.32
CA TYR A 12 -10.01 -0.61 11.06
C TYR A 12 -9.01 -1.39 11.92
N PRO A 13 -9.31 -2.65 12.29
CA PRO A 13 -8.38 -3.51 13.00
C PRO A 13 -7.05 -3.67 12.26
N LEU A 14 -5.93 -3.64 12.99
CA LEU A 14 -4.57 -3.71 12.42
C LEU A 14 -4.40 -4.86 11.41
N VAL A 15 -4.86 -6.06 11.78
CA VAL A 15 -4.76 -7.27 10.94
C VAL A 15 -5.50 -7.08 9.61
N LYS A 16 -6.72 -6.53 9.63
CA LYS A 16 -7.49 -6.25 8.40
C LYS A 16 -6.83 -5.17 7.57
N THR A 17 -6.34 -4.11 8.21
CA THR A 17 -5.66 -3.02 7.52
C THR A 17 -4.40 -3.49 6.79
N PHE A 18 -3.62 -4.35 7.43
CA PHE A 18 -2.41 -4.91 6.84
C PHE A 18 -2.70 -5.97 5.76
N TRP A 19 -3.41 -7.04 6.08
CA TRP A 19 -3.56 -8.16 5.16
C TRP A 19 -4.59 -7.90 4.06
N LEU A 20 -5.76 -7.37 4.42
CA LEU A 20 -6.86 -7.26 3.47
C LEU A 20 -6.70 -6.01 2.58
N TYR A 21 -6.45 -4.86 3.19
CA TYR A 21 -6.40 -3.62 2.43
C TYR A 21 -5.02 -3.43 1.80
N TYR A 22 -3.95 -3.52 2.58
CA TYR A 22 -2.63 -3.30 2.01
C TYR A 22 -2.13 -4.47 1.15
N VAL A 23 -1.97 -5.67 1.69
CA VAL A 23 -1.40 -6.81 0.93
C VAL A 23 -2.34 -7.21 -0.21
N LEU A 24 -3.55 -7.68 0.10
CA LEU A 24 -4.47 -8.19 -0.92
C LEU A 24 -4.89 -7.09 -1.90
N GLY A 25 -5.20 -5.88 -1.42
CA GLY A 25 -5.52 -4.75 -2.29
C GLY A 25 -4.40 -4.41 -3.27
N SER A 26 -3.15 -4.33 -2.80
CA SER A 26 -1.99 -4.07 -3.67
C SER A 26 -1.73 -5.21 -4.65
N THR A 27 -1.83 -6.47 -4.20
CA THR A 27 -1.68 -7.64 -5.07
C THR A 27 -2.70 -7.64 -6.20
N LEU A 28 -3.96 -7.28 -5.93
CA LEU A 28 -4.99 -7.20 -6.97
C LEU A 28 -4.66 -6.13 -8.02
N VAL A 29 -4.19 -4.94 -7.60
CA VAL A 29 -3.82 -3.88 -8.55
C VAL A 29 -2.66 -4.33 -9.43
N LEU A 30 -1.65 -4.99 -8.86
CA LEU A 30 -0.52 -5.53 -9.61
C LEU A 30 -0.95 -6.62 -10.60
N LEU A 31 -1.80 -7.56 -10.18
CA LEU A 31 -2.31 -8.60 -11.07
C LEU A 31 -3.11 -8.03 -12.24
N VAL A 32 -3.91 -6.99 -11.98
CA VAL A 32 -4.66 -6.30 -13.05
C VAL A 32 -3.70 -5.57 -13.99
N ALA A 33 -2.68 -4.89 -13.46
CA ALA A 33 -1.68 -4.21 -14.29
C ALA A 33 -0.93 -5.19 -15.20
N GLU A 34 -0.51 -6.34 -14.67
CA GLU A 34 0.17 -7.39 -15.45
C GLU A 34 -0.75 -8.10 -16.44
N GLY A 35 -2.02 -8.31 -16.07
CA GLY A 35 -3.02 -8.85 -16.98
C GLY A 35 -3.23 -7.93 -18.19
N ILE A 36 -3.33 -6.62 -17.97
CA ILE A 36 -3.51 -5.65 -19.05
C ILE A 36 -2.24 -5.53 -19.91
N SER A 37 -1.06 -5.45 -19.30
CA SER A 37 0.21 -5.32 -20.03
C SER A 37 0.47 -6.53 -20.94
N SER A 38 0.16 -7.74 -20.47
CA SER A 38 0.33 -8.97 -21.24
C SER A 38 -0.69 -9.14 -22.37
N MET A 39 -1.93 -8.69 -22.17
CA MET A 39 -2.96 -8.72 -23.23
C MET A 39 -2.74 -7.68 -24.33
N PHE A 40 -2.11 -6.54 -24.00
CA PHE A 40 -1.89 -5.44 -24.93
C PHE A 40 -0.42 -5.03 -24.98
N PRO A 41 0.46 -5.77 -25.69
CA PRO A 41 1.90 -5.51 -25.75
C PRO A 41 2.25 -4.35 -26.71
N ASN A 42 1.52 -3.25 -26.59
CA ASN A 42 1.67 -2.04 -27.40
C ASN A 42 1.66 -0.80 -26.48
N ALA A 43 1.69 0.39 -27.08
CA ALA A 43 1.68 1.65 -26.33
C ALA A 43 0.50 1.78 -25.35
N PHE A 44 -0.64 1.14 -25.63
CA PHE A 44 -1.81 1.15 -24.75
C PHE A 44 -1.58 0.35 -23.46
N GLY A 45 -0.95 -0.83 -23.55
CA GLY A 45 -0.60 -1.60 -22.35
C GLY A 45 0.44 -0.89 -21.49
N ALA A 46 1.46 -0.28 -22.12
CA ALA A 46 2.46 0.52 -21.41
C ALA A 46 1.83 1.73 -20.69
N PHE A 47 0.95 2.48 -21.37
CA PHE A 47 0.23 3.59 -20.76
C PHE A 47 -0.64 3.15 -19.57
N SER A 48 -1.38 2.06 -19.74
CA SER A 48 -2.24 1.50 -18.69
C SER A 48 -1.44 1.05 -17.47
N TYR A 49 -0.28 0.43 -17.69
CA TYR A 49 0.63 0.02 -16.62
C TYR A 49 1.15 1.22 -15.82
N ILE A 50 1.58 2.29 -16.49
CA ILE A 50 2.04 3.53 -15.83
C ILE A 50 0.89 4.15 -15.01
N LEU A 51 -0.31 4.25 -15.60
CA LEU A 51 -1.48 4.82 -14.93
C LEU A 51 -1.83 4.02 -13.66
N LEU A 52 -1.87 2.70 -13.75
CA LEU A 52 -2.13 1.81 -12.60
C LEU A 52 -1.02 1.89 -11.55
N GLY A 53 0.24 2.06 -11.97
CA GLY A 53 1.36 2.32 -11.07
C GLY A 53 1.17 3.58 -10.23
N ILE A 54 0.70 4.67 -10.84
CA ILE A 54 0.38 5.92 -10.11
C ILE A 54 -0.77 5.68 -9.12
N VAL A 55 -1.84 5.00 -9.54
CA VAL A 55 -2.96 4.64 -8.66
C VAL A 55 -2.48 3.80 -7.48
N GLN A 56 -1.63 2.81 -7.74
CA GLN A 56 -1.06 1.93 -6.73
C GLN A 56 -0.20 2.69 -5.72
N LEU A 57 0.59 3.67 -6.18
CA LEU A 57 1.41 4.52 -5.32
C LEU A 57 0.53 5.34 -4.37
N VAL A 58 -0.50 6.00 -4.89
CA VAL A 58 -1.45 6.77 -4.06
C VAL A 58 -2.19 5.87 -3.07
N TYR A 59 -2.65 4.70 -3.53
CA TYR A 59 -3.32 3.72 -2.67
C TYR A 59 -2.41 3.21 -1.56
N SER A 60 -1.15 2.92 -1.87
CA SER A 60 -0.14 2.46 -0.92
C SER A 60 0.09 3.49 0.18
N ILE A 61 0.22 4.78 -0.17
CA ILE A 61 0.38 5.85 0.82
C ILE A 61 -0.79 5.87 1.80
N VAL A 62 -2.03 5.81 1.29
CA VAL A 62 -3.23 5.80 2.15
C VAL A 62 -3.24 4.59 3.07
N CYS A 63 -2.88 3.40 2.56
CA CYS A 63 -2.82 2.18 3.33
C CYS A 63 -1.71 2.22 4.39
N LEU A 64 -0.51 2.69 4.06
CA LEU A 64 0.61 2.81 5.00
C LEU A 64 0.29 3.76 6.15
N ILE A 65 -0.35 4.91 5.87
CA ILE A 65 -0.85 5.82 6.91
C ILE A 65 -1.93 5.12 7.75
N GLY A 66 -2.83 4.38 7.11
CA GLY A 66 -3.84 3.57 7.78
C GLY A 66 -3.24 2.52 8.72
N ILE A 67 -2.20 1.80 8.29
CA ILE A 67 -1.47 0.80 9.09
C ILE A 67 -0.81 1.49 10.28
N TRP A 68 -0.10 2.60 10.07
CA TRP A 68 0.58 3.32 11.14
C TRP A 68 -0.38 3.77 12.24
N ARG A 69 -1.52 4.35 11.84
CA ARG A 69 -2.55 4.81 12.77
C ARG A 69 -3.28 3.63 13.43
N SER A 70 -3.61 2.58 12.68
CA SER A 70 -4.22 1.36 13.22
C SER A 70 -3.30 0.67 14.23
N ALA A 71 -1.99 0.63 13.98
CA ALA A 71 -1.00 0.07 14.89
C ALA A 71 -0.88 0.90 16.18
N THR A 72 -0.96 2.23 16.06
CA THR A 72 -0.98 3.14 17.23
C THR A 72 -2.24 2.92 18.06
N ASN A 73 -3.41 2.87 17.42
CA ASN A 73 -4.68 2.60 18.10
C ASN A 73 -4.72 1.21 18.73
N TYR A 74 -4.21 0.19 18.03
CA TYR A 74 -4.11 -1.18 18.53
C TYR A 74 -3.25 -1.25 19.80
N LYS A 75 -2.10 -0.57 19.82
CA LYS A 75 -1.27 -0.46 21.02
C LYS A 75 -1.99 0.24 22.17
N ASN A 76 -2.66 1.37 21.89
CA ASN A 76 -3.37 2.16 22.92
C ASN A 76 -4.56 1.41 23.52
N ALA A 77 -5.21 0.53 22.75
CA ALA A 77 -6.32 -0.29 23.21
C ALA A 77 -5.89 -1.56 23.98
N GLY A 78 -4.60 -1.68 24.35
CA GLY A 78 -4.05 -2.84 25.05
C GLY A 78 -3.70 -4.04 24.14
N GLY A 79 -3.68 -3.84 22.83
CA GLY A 79 -3.20 -4.83 21.88
C GLY A 79 -1.69 -5.06 21.99
N SER A 80 -1.22 -6.18 21.44
CA SER A 80 0.19 -6.56 21.50
C SER A 80 1.14 -5.49 20.93
N THR A 81 2.08 -5.05 21.77
CA THR A 81 3.11 -4.06 21.43
C THR A 81 4.08 -4.56 20.36
N LEU A 82 4.34 -5.87 20.33
CA LEU A 82 5.20 -6.50 19.34
C LEU A 82 4.62 -6.36 17.93
N TRP A 83 3.35 -6.72 17.75
CA TRP A 83 2.65 -6.60 16.45
C TRP A 83 2.52 -5.15 15.98
N ALA A 84 2.25 -4.21 16.90
CA ALA A 84 2.21 -2.80 16.56
C ALA A 84 3.58 -2.27 16.08
N THR A 85 4.66 -2.70 16.74
CA THR A 85 6.02 -2.31 16.38
C THR A 85 6.45 -2.90 15.04
N LEU A 86 6.18 -4.18 14.81
CA LEU A 86 6.45 -4.84 13.52
C LEU A 86 5.72 -4.16 12.36
N ALA A 87 4.44 -3.84 12.54
CA ALA A 87 3.65 -3.15 11.51
C ALA A 87 4.21 -1.75 11.19
N LYS A 88 4.64 -0.99 12.20
CA LYS A 88 5.29 0.31 11.99
C LYS A 88 6.66 0.18 11.33
N GLY A 89 7.45 -0.82 11.73
CA GLY A 89 8.74 -1.13 11.10
C GLY A 89 8.56 -1.45 9.61
N TYR A 90 7.56 -2.26 9.27
CA TYR A 90 7.21 -2.55 7.88
C TYR A 90 6.84 -1.28 7.10
N VAL A 91 6.08 -0.36 7.69
CA VAL A 91 5.73 0.92 7.05
C VAL A 91 6.99 1.72 6.72
N ILE A 92 7.95 1.81 7.64
CA ILE A 92 9.22 2.52 7.43
C ILE A 92 10.02 1.86 6.30
N LEU A 93 10.19 0.53 6.35
CA LEU A 93 10.88 -0.22 5.31
C LEU A 93 10.24 -0.02 3.93
N SER A 94 8.90 0.00 3.87
CA SER A 94 8.16 0.22 2.62
C SER A 94 8.39 1.61 2.06
N ILE A 95 8.44 2.65 2.90
CA ILE A 95 8.75 4.02 2.47
C ILE A 95 10.18 4.09 1.92
N ILE A 96 11.16 3.51 2.63
CA ILE A 96 12.56 3.47 2.18
C ILE A 96 12.67 2.75 0.83
N ALA A 97 12.05 1.58 0.70
CA ALA A 97 12.05 0.80 -0.55
C ALA A 97 11.41 1.58 -1.71
N THR A 98 10.30 2.28 -1.46
CA THR A 98 9.62 3.10 -2.47
C THR A 98 10.52 4.25 -2.93
N ILE A 99 11.15 4.97 -1.99
CA ILE A 99 12.08 6.06 -2.33
C ILE A 99 13.28 5.52 -3.12
N ALA A 100 13.86 4.39 -2.69
CA ALA A 100 14.97 3.77 -3.39
C ALA A 100 14.61 3.37 -4.83
N MET A 101 13.42 2.79 -5.04
CA MET A 101 12.91 2.49 -6.39
C MET A 101 12.75 3.75 -7.24
N CYS A 102 12.16 4.82 -6.70
CA CYS A 102 12.01 6.07 -7.43
C CYS A 102 13.37 6.67 -7.84
N VAL A 103 14.36 6.64 -6.94
CA VAL A 103 15.73 7.10 -7.25
C VAL A 103 16.37 6.25 -8.34
N PHE A 104 16.23 4.93 -8.26
CA PHE A 104 16.73 4.02 -9.28
C PHE A 104 16.10 4.30 -10.66
N MET A 105 14.79 4.55 -10.72
CA MET A 105 14.12 4.91 -11.98
C MET A 105 14.60 6.24 -12.57
N MET A 106 15.05 7.19 -11.76
CA MET A 106 15.62 8.46 -12.25
C MET A 106 17.05 8.31 -12.80
N SER A 107 17.73 7.21 -12.47
CA SER A 107 19.11 6.95 -12.89
C SER A 107 19.24 6.13 -14.19
N ILE A 108 18.12 5.69 -14.76
CA ILE A 108 18.01 4.97 -16.04
C ILE A 108 17.51 5.94 -17.11
#